data_AF-J9EY56-F1
#
_entry.id   AF-J9EY56-F1
#
_cell.length_a   1.000
_cell.length_b   1.000
_cell.length_c   1.000
_cell.angle_alpha   90.00
_cell.angle_beta   90.00
_cell.angle_gamma   90.00
#
_symmetry.space_group_name_H-M   'P 1'
#
loop_
_entity.id
_entity.type
_entity.pdbx_description
1 polymer ?
#
loop_
_entity_poly.entity_id
_entity_poly.type
_entity_poly.pdbx_seq_one_letter_code
_entity_poly.pdbx_strand_id
1 'polypeptide(L)'
;MLSQMLPSERIKTFKKVLNAGRGKVPEFKAGTKVIFHYETLKPLVNVSKEGFPDSRDNYKSIDSTRKPYPDGYGKPLELVFGKKFQLPIFERCLETMLVDEVSQFDIAACELYSYPSVSQKLRDISKDAMNLGNRNHHHAHCAAAKDFTMEYEDLNDLIKNPQPLRFIFHLLVVLQPEDYEPDSWQLEPNEKLASVAKLKESGNEYLQKASFG
;
A
#
# COMPACT_ATOMS: atom_id res chain seq x y z
N MET A 1 5.68 41.92 24.77
CA MET A 1 5.00 41.02 23.80
C MET A 1 6.06 40.20 23.10
N LEU A 2 6.32 38.98 23.57
CA LEU A 2 7.16 38.02 22.87
C LEU A 2 6.26 37.27 21.89
N SER A 3 6.43 37.54 20.60
CA SER A 3 5.84 36.73 19.53
C SER A 3 6.41 35.33 19.64
N GLN A 4 5.58 34.38 20.09
CA GLN A 4 5.87 32.96 19.92
C GLN A 4 5.79 32.69 18.42
N MET A 5 6.95 32.57 17.77
CA MET A 5 7.01 31.97 16.44
C MET A 5 6.49 30.55 16.59
N LEU A 6 5.32 30.28 15.98
CA LEU A 6 4.83 28.92 15.78
C LEU A 6 5.98 28.09 15.17
N PRO A 7 6.22 26.85 15.62
CA PRO A 7 7.18 25.99 14.96
C PRO A 7 6.78 25.91 13.48
N SER A 8 7.67 26.32 12.57
CA SER A 8 7.45 26.12 11.13
C SER A 8 7.07 24.66 10.93
N GLU A 9 5.94 24.39 10.27
CA GLU A 9 5.56 23.02 9.91
C GLU A 9 6.76 22.38 9.18
N ARG A 10 7.47 21.48 9.85
CA ARG A 10 8.60 20.80 9.23
C ARG A 10 8.03 19.99 8.07
N ILE A 11 8.57 20.20 6.87
CA ILE A 11 8.22 19.40 5.70
C ILE A 11 8.44 17.93 6.06
N LYS A 12 7.36 17.15 6.05
CA LYS A 12 7.38 15.74 6.44
C LYS A 12 7.53 14.79 5.25
N THR A 13 7.35 15.31 4.04
CA THR A 13 7.44 14.55 2.79
C THR A 13 7.96 15.46 1.69
N PHE A 14 9.00 15.01 1.00
CA PHE A 14 9.59 15.73 -0.13
C PHE A 14 9.46 14.87 -1.40
N LYS A 15 8.87 15.45 -2.46
CA LYS A 15 8.70 14.78 -3.76
C LYS A 15 9.77 15.25 -4.75
N LYS A 16 10.34 14.31 -5.50
CA LYS A 16 11.18 14.55 -6.67
C LYS A 16 10.69 13.70 -7.83
N VAL A 17 10.27 14.35 -8.91
CA VAL A 17 9.87 13.66 -10.15
C VAL A 17 11.12 13.11 -10.85
N LEU A 18 11.12 11.81 -11.13
CA LEU A 18 12.19 11.12 -11.88
C LEU A 18 11.81 10.95 -13.35
N ASN A 19 10.52 10.73 -13.63
CA ASN A 19 9.92 10.75 -14.96
C ASN A 19 8.53 11.41 -14.85
N ALA A 20 8.25 12.41 -15.68
CA ALA A 20 7.10 13.29 -15.57
C ALA A 20 5.74 12.64 -15.88
N GLY A 21 5.70 11.42 -16.43
CA GLY A 21 4.45 10.78 -16.82
C GLY A 21 3.75 11.51 -17.97
N ARG A 22 2.43 11.31 -18.11
CA ARG A 22 1.66 11.78 -19.26
C ARG A 22 0.28 12.32 -18.86
N GLY A 23 -0.22 13.26 -19.66
CA GLY A 23 -1.58 13.79 -19.54
C GLY A 23 -1.72 14.89 -18.47
N LYS A 24 -2.91 14.98 -17.88
CA LYS A 24 -3.22 15.88 -16.76
C LYS A 24 -3.37 15.06 -15.48
N VAL A 25 -3.19 15.72 -14.34
CA VAL A 25 -3.37 15.07 -13.03
C VAL A 25 -4.82 14.57 -12.95
N PRO A 26 -5.05 13.27 -12.75
CA PRO A 26 -6.39 12.72 -12.60
C PRO A 26 -7.13 13.32 -11.40
N GLU A 27 -8.44 13.24 -11.41
CA GLU A 27 -9.23 13.50 -10.20
C GLU A 27 -9.14 12.28 -9.26
N PHE A 28 -8.75 12.51 -8.01
CA PHE A 28 -8.68 11.49 -6.97
C PHE A 28 -9.81 11.72 -5.96
N LYS A 29 -10.93 11.02 -6.15
CA LYS A 29 -12.08 11.00 -5.22
C LYS A 29 -12.16 9.68 -4.46
N ALA A 30 -12.94 9.63 -3.38
CA ALA A 30 -13.19 8.38 -2.66
C ALA A 30 -13.69 7.28 -3.62
N GLY A 31 -13.11 6.09 -3.52
CA GLY A 31 -13.35 4.98 -4.45
C GLY A 31 -12.47 4.98 -5.71
N THR A 32 -11.65 6.01 -5.94
CA THR A 32 -10.68 5.96 -7.06
C THR A 32 -9.71 4.82 -6.84
N LYS A 33 -9.58 3.92 -7.83
CA LYS A 33 -8.61 2.83 -7.80
C LYS A 33 -7.35 3.26 -8.54
N VAL A 34 -6.20 3.01 -7.93
CA VAL A 34 -4.90 3.21 -8.56
C VAL A 34 -4.10 1.92 -8.59
N ILE A 35 -3.44 1.68 -9.72
CA ILE A 35 -2.53 0.54 -9.92
C ILE A 35 -1.13 1.11 -10.07
N PHE A 36 -0.18 0.66 -9.26
CA PHE A 36 1.15 1.23 -9.23
C PHE A 36 2.22 0.23 -8.81
N HIS A 37 3.46 0.51 -9.23
CA HIS A 37 4.63 -0.12 -8.61
C HIS A 37 5.22 0.79 -7.54
N TYR A 38 5.88 0.19 -6.54
CA TYR A 38 6.74 0.93 -5.64
C TYR A 38 7.98 0.12 -5.23
N GLU A 39 9.02 0.84 -4.82
CA GLU A 39 10.16 0.31 -4.08
C GLU A 39 10.36 1.14 -2.81
N THR A 40 10.54 0.47 -1.67
CA THR A 40 10.88 1.10 -0.41
C THR A 40 12.36 0.95 -0.13
N LEU A 41 13.01 2.09 0.10
CA LEU A 41 14.44 2.21 0.33
C LEU A 41 14.71 2.73 1.75
N LYS A 42 15.37 1.90 2.55
CA LYS A 42 15.88 2.30 3.86
C LYS A 42 17.29 2.88 3.72
N PRO A 43 17.50 4.14 4.12
CA PRO A 43 18.84 4.73 4.18
C PRO A 43 19.78 3.92 5.08
N LEU A 44 21.05 3.80 4.68
CA LEU A 44 22.13 3.21 5.47
C LEU A 44 22.88 4.25 6.33
N VAL A 45 22.47 5.51 6.24
CA VAL A 45 23.06 6.68 6.92
C VAL A 45 22.06 7.30 7.89
N ASN A 46 22.53 8.18 8.79
CA ASN A 46 21.63 8.87 9.71
C ASN A 46 20.98 10.08 9.03
N VAL A 47 19.79 9.90 8.45
CA VAL A 47 19.07 10.97 7.74
C VAL A 47 18.84 12.22 8.58
N SER A 48 18.64 12.09 9.89
CA SER A 48 18.44 13.25 10.78
C SER A 48 19.69 14.13 10.92
N LYS A 49 20.87 13.60 10.62
CA LYS A 49 22.16 14.32 10.64
C LYS A 49 22.67 14.66 9.25
N GLU A 50 22.55 13.73 8.32
CA GLU A 50 23.19 13.76 7.00
C GLU A 50 22.22 14.14 5.87
N GLY A 51 20.91 14.14 6.13
CA GLY A 51 19.89 14.21 5.10
C GLY A 51 19.72 12.90 4.34
N PHE A 52 18.81 12.89 3.37
CA PHE A 52 18.66 11.73 2.48
C PHE A 52 19.84 11.68 1.49
N PRO A 53 20.58 10.57 1.40
CA PRO A 53 21.68 10.47 0.45
C PRO A 53 21.19 10.41 -1.01
N ASP A 54 22.03 10.86 -1.94
CA ASP A 54 21.71 10.79 -3.38
C ASP A 54 22.01 9.41 -3.99
N SER A 55 23.12 8.77 -3.59
CA SER A 55 23.56 7.49 -4.16
C SER A 55 22.67 6.31 -3.74
N ARG A 56 22.31 5.46 -4.70
CA ARG A 56 21.53 4.22 -4.49
C ARG A 56 22.24 3.22 -3.56
N ASP A 57 23.56 3.24 -3.51
CA ASP A 57 24.39 2.34 -2.68
C ASP A 57 24.21 2.60 -1.19
N ASN A 58 23.75 3.81 -0.81
CA ASN A 58 23.44 4.16 0.57
C ASN A 58 22.03 3.74 0.99
N TYR A 59 21.41 2.80 0.28
CA TYR A 59 20.07 2.31 0.56
C TYR A 59 19.97 0.80 0.49
N LYS A 60 19.28 0.22 1.49
CA LYS A 60 18.78 -1.15 1.42
C LYS A 60 17.34 -1.15 0.91
N SER A 61 17.06 -1.95 -0.12
CA SER A 61 15.69 -2.25 -0.54
C SER A 61 15.00 -3.08 0.54
N ILE A 62 13.84 -2.63 1.01
CA ILE A 62 13.02 -3.37 2.00
C ILE A 62 11.84 -4.05 1.32
N ASP A 63 11.18 -3.37 0.37
CA ASP A 63 10.05 -3.92 -0.36
C ASP A 63 10.09 -3.47 -1.81
N SER A 64 9.66 -4.33 -2.74
CA SER A 64 9.54 -3.99 -4.16
C SER A 64 8.40 -4.76 -4.82
N THR A 65 7.49 -4.07 -5.49
CA THR A 65 6.44 -4.74 -6.28
C THR A 65 6.94 -5.37 -7.57
N ARG A 66 8.18 -5.11 -7.98
CA ARG A 66 8.77 -5.66 -9.20
C ARG A 66 9.57 -6.94 -8.97
N LYS A 67 10.02 -7.19 -7.73
CA LYS A 67 10.75 -8.40 -7.36
C LYS A 67 9.77 -9.46 -6.85
N PRO A 68 9.97 -10.76 -7.14
CA PRO A 68 9.18 -11.82 -6.53
C PRO A 68 9.53 -11.98 -5.04
N TYR A 69 8.68 -12.68 -4.29
CA TYR A 69 9.02 -13.12 -2.93
C TYR A 69 10.30 -13.98 -2.95
N PRO A 70 11.21 -13.86 -1.97
CA PRO A 70 11.11 -13.08 -0.71
C PRO A 70 11.48 -11.60 -0.84
N ASP A 71 12.00 -11.17 -1.99
CA ASP A 71 12.56 -9.82 -2.19
C ASP A 71 11.51 -8.77 -2.62
N GLY A 72 10.23 -9.16 -2.69
CA GLY A 72 9.14 -8.31 -3.15
C GLY A 72 7.81 -9.05 -3.33
N TYR A 73 6.88 -8.46 -4.09
CA TYR A 73 5.51 -8.96 -4.28
C TYR A 73 5.21 -9.52 -5.68
N GLY A 74 6.11 -9.32 -6.65
CA GLY A 74 6.03 -9.87 -8.01
C GLY A 74 4.94 -9.27 -8.91
N LYS A 75 4.14 -8.33 -8.42
CA LYS A 75 3.06 -7.67 -9.18
C LYS A 75 2.80 -6.24 -8.68
N PRO A 76 2.24 -5.35 -9.52
CA PRO A 76 1.75 -4.04 -9.06
C PRO A 76 0.77 -4.17 -7.90
N LEU A 77 0.68 -3.13 -7.07
CA LEU A 77 -0.36 -3.03 -6.04
C LEU A 77 -1.57 -2.24 -6.55
N GLU A 78 -2.71 -2.55 -5.94
CA GLU A 78 -3.94 -1.78 -6.05
C GLU A 78 -4.20 -1.04 -4.74
N LEU A 79 -4.50 0.25 -4.83
CA LEU A 79 -4.99 1.06 -3.72
C LEU A 79 -6.31 1.71 -4.12
N VAL A 80 -7.27 1.74 -3.20
CA VAL A 80 -8.55 2.42 -3.38
C VAL A 80 -8.63 3.59 -2.40
N PHE A 81 -8.77 4.80 -2.92
CA PHE A 81 -8.82 6.03 -2.14
C PHE A 81 -10.01 6.07 -1.18
N GLY A 82 -9.82 6.61 0.01
CA GLY A 82 -10.86 6.75 1.02
C GLY A 82 -11.24 5.46 1.75
N LYS A 83 -10.63 4.32 1.42
CA LYS A 83 -10.72 3.11 2.23
C LYS A 83 -9.83 3.28 3.46
N LYS A 84 -10.46 3.54 4.60
CA LYS A 84 -9.76 3.72 5.87
C LYS A 84 -8.85 2.50 6.13
N PHE A 85 -7.67 2.74 6.67
CA PHE A 85 -6.80 1.80 7.40
C PHE A 85 -5.50 1.28 6.78
N GLN A 86 -5.06 1.63 5.56
CA GLN A 86 -3.89 0.90 5.02
C GLN A 86 -2.68 1.68 4.49
N LEU A 87 -2.65 3.02 4.43
CA LEU A 87 -1.44 3.88 4.38
C LEU A 87 -1.84 5.29 3.88
N PRO A 88 -2.28 6.22 4.76
CA PRO A 88 -2.73 7.55 4.33
C PRO A 88 -1.65 8.37 3.62
N ILE A 89 -0.38 8.05 3.86
CA ILE A 89 0.74 8.68 3.17
C ILE A 89 0.86 8.23 1.71
N PHE A 90 0.48 7.00 1.35
CA PHE A 90 0.50 6.54 -0.03
C PHE A 90 -0.56 7.27 -0.86
N GLU A 91 -1.77 7.43 -0.35
CA GLU A 91 -2.82 8.25 -0.98
C GLU A 91 -2.31 9.67 -1.27
N ARG A 92 -1.74 10.34 -0.27
CA ARG A 92 -1.16 11.69 -0.42
C ARG A 92 0.01 11.78 -1.40
N CYS A 93 0.79 10.72 -1.56
CA CYS A 93 1.87 10.71 -2.56
C CYS A 93 1.27 10.53 -3.97
N LEU A 94 0.43 9.52 -4.13
CA LEU A 94 -0.12 9.09 -5.42
C LEU A 94 -1.07 10.15 -6.02
N GLU A 95 -1.83 10.89 -5.20
CA GLU A 95 -2.73 11.95 -5.68
C GLU A 95 -2.01 13.11 -6.39
N THR A 96 -0.69 13.23 -6.16
CA THR A 96 0.12 14.26 -6.81
C THR A 96 0.70 13.82 -8.16
N MET A 97 0.50 12.56 -8.55
CA MET A 97 1.19 11.95 -9.69
C MET A 97 0.34 11.94 -10.96
N LEU A 98 1.01 12.12 -12.10
CA LEU A 98 0.46 11.81 -13.42
C LEU A 98 0.48 10.31 -13.69
N VAL A 99 -0.38 9.86 -14.59
CA VAL A 99 -0.30 8.48 -15.12
C VAL A 99 1.06 8.30 -15.81
N ASP A 100 1.70 7.14 -15.60
CA ASP A 100 3.04 6.80 -16.08
C ASP A 100 4.17 7.64 -15.42
N GLU A 101 3.86 8.45 -14.40
CA GLU A 101 4.87 9.20 -13.65
C GLU A 101 5.69 8.25 -12.77
N VAL A 102 6.99 8.52 -12.69
CA VAL A 102 7.89 7.91 -11.70
C VAL A 102 8.39 9.00 -10.78
N SER A 103 8.10 8.88 -9.48
CA SER A 103 8.46 9.87 -8.49
C SER A 103 9.08 9.25 -7.25
N GLN A 104 10.09 9.94 -6.74
CA GLN A 104 10.72 9.70 -5.45
C GLN A 104 10.01 10.51 -4.38
N PHE A 105 9.74 9.89 -3.24
CA PHE A 105 9.21 10.53 -2.04
C PHE A 105 10.09 10.21 -0.84
N ASP A 106 10.67 11.24 -0.25
CA ASP A 106 11.44 11.16 0.99
C ASP A 106 10.52 11.48 2.16
N ILE A 107 10.22 10.48 2.98
CA ILE A 107 9.12 10.53 3.96
C ILE A 107 9.69 10.41 5.37
N ALA A 108 9.30 11.35 6.23
CA ALA A 108 9.68 11.36 7.64
C ALA A 108 9.05 10.19 8.41
N ALA A 109 9.78 9.67 9.41
CA ALA A 109 9.37 8.52 10.22
C ALA A 109 7.96 8.64 10.83
N CYS A 110 7.56 9.85 11.23
CA CYS A 110 6.25 10.11 11.84
C CYS A 110 5.06 9.83 10.91
N GLU A 111 5.26 9.81 9.59
CA GLU A 111 4.21 9.52 8.61
C GLU A 111 4.13 8.02 8.25
N LEU A 112 5.03 7.20 8.80
CA LEU A 112 5.25 5.80 8.43
C LEU A 112 4.84 4.79 9.51
N TYR A 113 4.09 5.22 10.52
CA TYR A 113 3.72 4.35 11.66
C TYR A 113 2.98 3.07 11.26
N SER A 114 2.15 3.11 10.21
CA SER A 114 1.40 1.95 9.71
C SER A 114 2.16 1.11 8.70
N TYR A 115 3.31 1.61 8.20
CA TYR A 115 4.05 0.96 7.12
C TYR A 115 4.51 -0.46 7.47
N PRO A 116 5.14 -0.73 8.64
CA PRO A 116 5.60 -2.09 8.96
C PRO A 116 4.46 -3.11 8.95
N SER A 117 3.31 -2.80 9.55
CA SER A 117 2.15 -3.70 9.60
C SER A 117 1.54 -3.95 8.22
N VAL A 118 1.55 -2.96 7.33
CA VAL A 118 1.03 -3.10 5.97
C VAL A 118 2.00 -3.88 5.10
N SER A 119 3.30 -3.59 5.20
CA SER A 119 4.36 -4.36 4.54
C SER A 119 4.29 -5.84 4.94
N GLN A 120 4.13 -6.15 6.23
CA GLN A 120 3.94 -7.52 6.71
C GLN A 120 2.76 -8.22 6.00
N LYS A 121 1.57 -7.62 6.00
CA LYS A 121 0.38 -8.20 5.34
C LYS A 121 0.62 -8.45 3.86
N LEU A 122 1.27 -7.52 3.16
CA LEU A 122 1.58 -7.67 1.74
C LEU A 122 2.59 -8.81 1.48
N ARG A 123 3.60 -8.95 2.35
CA ARG A 123 4.57 -10.05 2.28
C ARG A 123 3.89 -11.40 2.50
N ASP A 124 3.01 -11.49 3.49
CA ASP A 124 2.26 -12.72 3.80
C ASP A 124 1.35 -13.13 2.64
N ILE A 125 0.59 -12.19 2.06
CA ILE A 125 -0.21 -12.42 0.85
C ILE A 125 0.66 -12.91 -0.31
N SER A 126 1.84 -12.31 -0.51
CA SER A 126 2.75 -12.72 -1.59
C SER A 126 3.38 -14.10 -1.35
N LYS A 127 3.72 -14.43 -0.10
CA LYS A 127 4.26 -15.72 0.31
C LYS A 127 3.23 -16.83 0.08
N ASP A 128 1.98 -16.61 0.48
CA ASP A 128 0.88 -17.56 0.31
C ASP A 128 0.59 -17.82 -1.17
N ALA A 129 0.67 -16.79 -2.02
CA ALA A 129 0.48 -16.93 -3.46
C ALA A 129 1.57 -17.79 -4.14
N MET A 130 2.78 -17.89 -3.58
CA MET A 130 3.81 -18.79 -4.10
C MET A 130 3.59 -20.25 -3.67
N ASN A 131 2.93 -20.48 -2.53
CA ASN A 131 2.71 -21.80 -1.93
C ASN A 131 1.41 -22.49 -2.41
N LEU A 132 0.89 -22.14 -3.59
CA LEU A 132 -0.38 -22.65 -4.16
C LEU A 132 -0.49 -24.17 -4.29
N GLY A 133 0.60 -24.94 -4.08
CA GLY A 133 0.58 -26.40 -3.96
C GLY A 133 0.18 -26.93 -2.57
N ASN A 134 0.06 -26.08 -1.55
CA ASN A 134 -0.26 -26.48 -0.19
C ASN A 134 -1.30 -25.53 0.40
N ARG A 135 -2.55 -25.63 -0.08
CA ARG A 135 -3.71 -24.93 0.48
C ARG A 135 -4.07 -25.51 1.86
N ASN A 136 -3.19 -25.38 2.83
CA ASN A 136 -3.59 -25.45 4.22
C ASN A 136 -4.11 -24.07 4.59
N HIS A 137 -5.41 -24.00 4.89
CA HIS A 137 -6.02 -22.87 5.57
C HIS A 137 -5.26 -22.64 6.89
N HIS A 138 -4.28 -21.76 6.88
CA HIS A 138 -3.64 -21.32 8.11
C HIS A 138 -4.63 -20.42 8.85
N HIS A 139 -5.39 -21.06 9.75
CA HIS A 139 -6.10 -20.37 10.81
C HIS A 139 -5.15 -19.39 11.49
N ALA A 140 -5.65 -18.17 11.71
CA ALA A 140 -4.98 -17.13 12.47
C ALA A 140 -4.29 -17.74 13.71
N HIS A 141 -2.96 -17.62 13.77
CA HIS A 141 -2.21 -17.95 14.96
C HIS A 141 -2.58 -16.96 16.08
N CYS A 142 -3.59 -17.31 16.87
CA CYS A 142 -3.65 -16.88 18.27
C CYS A 142 -2.55 -17.62 19.02
N ALA A 143 -1.33 -17.06 19.01
CA ALA A 143 -0.26 -17.49 19.89
C ALA A 143 -0.27 -16.61 21.14
N ALA A 144 -0.58 -17.23 22.27
CA ALA A 144 -0.48 -16.64 23.59
C ALA A 144 0.91 -16.05 23.84
N ALA A 145 0.94 -14.80 24.32
CA ALA A 145 2.01 -14.12 25.06
C ALA A 145 3.44 -14.70 24.93
N LYS A 146 4.00 -14.69 23.71
CA LYS A 146 5.44 -14.76 23.46
C LYS A 146 5.80 -13.61 22.55
N ASP A 147 6.88 -12.93 22.91
CA ASP A 147 7.42 -11.69 22.33
C ASP A 147 6.92 -11.35 20.91
N PHE A 148 6.31 -10.15 20.79
CA PHE A 148 5.64 -9.61 19.61
C PHE A 148 6.64 -9.26 18.48
N THR A 149 7.38 -10.26 18.01
CA THR A 149 8.33 -10.16 16.90
C THR A 149 7.66 -10.72 15.64
N MET A 150 7.59 -9.91 14.60
CA MET A 150 7.18 -10.34 13.27
C MET A 150 8.24 -11.30 12.70
N GLU A 151 7.85 -12.13 11.73
CA GLU A 151 8.79 -13.03 11.01
C GLU A 151 9.91 -12.26 10.28
N TYR A 152 9.66 -10.98 9.97
CA TYR A 152 10.53 -10.14 9.16
C TYR A 152 11.38 -9.18 10.01
N GLU A 153 12.67 -9.47 10.14
CA GLU A 153 13.57 -8.72 11.04
C GLU A 153 13.75 -7.25 10.65
N ASP A 154 13.73 -6.93 9.36
CA ASP A 154 13.79 -5.56 8.87
C ASP A 154 12.55 -4.72 9.28
N LEU A 155 11.37 -5.34 9.32
CA LEU A 155 10.15 -4.71 9.83
C LEU A 155 10.16 -4.58 11.36
N ASN A 156 10.68 -5.59 12.07
CA ASN A 156 10.90 -5.50 13.52
C ASN A 156 11.81 -4.33 13.88
N ASP A 157 12.90 -4.15 13.12
CA ASP A 157 13.82 -3.02 13.31
C ASP A 157 13.13 -1.68 13.01
N LEU A 158 12.30 -1.59 11.97
CA LEU A 158 11.53 -0.36 11.70
C LEU A 158 10.52 -0.01 12.81
N ILE A 159 9.96 -1.01 13.49
CA ILE A 159 9.05 -0.79 14.63
C ILE A 159 9.83 -0.31 15.85
N LYS A 160 10.96 -0.96 16.17
CA LYS A 160 11.82 -0.60 17.31
C LYS A 160 12.51 0.75 17.10
N ASN A 161 12.95 1.01 15.87
CA ASN A 161 13.71 2.19 15.46
C ASN A 161 13.03 2.87 14.26
N PRO A 162 11.91 3.60 14.47
CA PRO A 162 11.25 4.33 13.41
C PRO A 162 12.20 5.32 12.75
N GLN A 163 12.29 5.27 11.41
CA GLN A 163 13.22 6.10 10.64
C GLN A 163 12.61 6.57 9.32
N PRO A 164 13.11 7.67 8.74
CA PRO A 164 12.68 8.13 7.43
C PRO A 164 12.99 7.10 6.35
N LEU A 165 12.10 6.97 5.36
CA LEU A 165 12.24 6.06 4.22
C LEU A 165 12.06 6.80 2.90
N ARG A 166 12.71 6.31 1.85
CA ARG A 166 12.52 6.77 0.48
C ARG A 166 11.63 5.79 -0.27
N PHE A 167 10.61 6.30 -0.93
CA PHE A 167 9.70 5.51 -1.78
C PHE A 167 9.87 5.94 -3.22
N ILE A 168 10.02 4.99 -4.13
CA ILE A 168 9.97 5.24 -5.57
C ILE A 168 8.65 4.67 -6.08
N PHE A 169 7.70 5.54 -6.43
CA PHE A 169 6.43 5.13 -7.04
C PHE A 169 6.51 5.21 -8.55
N HIS A 170 5.82 4.29 -9.22
CA HIS A 170 5.47 4.37 -10.64
C HIS A 170 3.96 4.15 -10.77
N LEU A 171 3.22 5.23 -11.03
CA LEU A 171 1.75 5.18 -11.17
C LEU A 171 1.39 4.67 -12.57
N LEU A 172 0.72 3.52 -12.68
CA LEU A 172 0.42 2.89 -13.96
C LEU A 172 -0.97 3.24 -14.49
N VAL A 173 -1.98 3.16 -13.62
CA VAL A 173 -3.38 3.28 -13.99
C VAL A 173 -4.13 3.99 -12.88
N VAL A 174 -5.06 4.86 -13.27
CA VAL A 174 -6.07 5.46 -12.39
C VAL A 174 -7.44 5.17 -13.00
N LEU A 175 -8.32 4.55 -12.21
CA LEU A 175 -9.69 4.20 -12.59
C LEU A 175 -10.66 4.93 -11.66
N GLN A 176 -11.65 5.61 -12.25
CA GLN A 176 -12.71 6.21 -11.46
C GLN A 176 -13.61 5.10 -10.91
N PRO A 177 -14.34 5.33 -9.79
CA PRO A 177 -15.30 4.37 -9.23
C PRO A 177 -16.29 3.80 -10.25
N GLU A 178 -16.60 4.58 -11.30
CA GLU A 178 -17.54 4.21 -12.36
C GLU A 178 -16.90 3.33 -13.45
N ASP A 179 -15.56 3.23 -13.49
CA ASP A 179 -14.80 2.54 -14.54
C ASP A 179 -14.47 1.08 -14.17
N TYR A 180 -14.83 0.61 -12.96
CA TYR A 180 -14.53 -0.74 -12.51
C TYR A 180 -15.57 -1.31 -11.54
N GLU A 181 -15.71 -2.64 -11.53
CA GLU A 181 -16.51 -3.36 -10.54
C GLU A 181 -15.68 -3.61 -9.28
N PRO A 182 -16.11 -3.16 -8.09
CA PRO A 182 -15.35 -3.37 -6.86
C PRO A 182 -15.21 -4.84 -6.49
N ASP A 183 -13.99 -5.24 -6.11
CA ASP A 183 -13.78 -6.57 -5.57
C ASP A 183 -14.46 -6.72 -4.21
N SER A 184 -14.76 -7.95 -3.80
CA SER A 184 -15.37 -8.25 -2.50
C SER A 184 -14.63 -7.65 -1.30
N TRP A 185 -13.30 -7.47 -1.39
CA TRP A 185 -12.51 -6.86 -0.31
C TRP A 185 -12.67 -5.33 -0.22
N GLN A 186 -13.15 -4.69 -1.29
CA GLN A 186 -13.38 -3.25 -1.39
C GLN A 186 -14.79 -2.86 -0.92
N LEU A 187 -15.72 -3.80 -0.79
CA LEU A 187 -17.09 -3.52 -0.37
C LEU A 187 -17.18 -3.27 1.15
N GLU A 188 -17.90 -2.21 1.54
CA GLU A 188 -18.29 -1.97 2.94
C GLU A 188 -19.23 -3.07 3.46
N PRO A 189 -19.37 -3.27 4.78
CA PRO A 189 -20.21 -4.33 5.34
C PRO A 189 -21.65 -4.33 4.82
N ASN A 190 -22.25 -3.15 4.65
CA ASN A 190 -23.63 -3.01 4.12
C ASN A 190 -23.70 -3.35 2.62
N GLU A 191 -22.68 -2.97 1.84
CA GLU A 191 -22.59 -3.28 0.41
C GLU A 191 -22.35 -4.77 0.18
N LYS A 192 -21.54 -5.41 1.03
CA LYS A 192 -21.36 -6.87 1.06
C LYS A 192 -22.70 -7.58 1.29
N LEU A 193 -23.48 -7.15 2.28
CA LEU A 193 -24.81 -7.72 2.57
C LEU A 193 -25.76 -7.62 1.37
N ALA A 194 -25.79 -6.46 0.69
CA ALA A 194 -26.59 -6.26 -0.51
C ALA A 194 -26.12 -7.14 -1.69
N SER A 195 -24.80 -7.26 -1.89
CA SER A 195 -24.23 -8.10 -2.96
C SER A 195 -24.57 -9.58 -2.78
N VAL A 196 -24.52 -10.10 -1.54
CA VAL A 196 -24.89 -11.48 -1.22
C VAL A 196 -26.39 -11.71 -1.44
N ALA A 197 -27.24 -10.75 -1.10
CA ALA A 197 -28.67 -10.84 -1.36
C ALA A 197 -28.97 -10.94 -2.87
N LYS A 198 -28.34 -10.08 -3.68
CA LYS A 198 -28.47 -10.08 -5.15
C LYS A 198 -27.96 -11.39 -5.77
N LEU A 199 -26.82 -11.91 -5.30
CA LEU A 199 -26.28 -13.20 -5.77
C LEU A 199 -27.20 -14.38 -5.41
N LYS A 200 -27.82 -14.36 -4.22
CA LYS A 200 -28.81 -15.37 -3.83
C LYS A 200 -30.07 -15.29 -4.69
N GLU A 201 -30.55 -14.09 -4.99
CA GLU A 201 -31.73 -13.87 -5.83
C GLU A 201 -31.48 -14.34 -7.28
N SER A 202 -30.37 -13.91 -7.89
CA SER A 202 -29.97 -14.41 -9.21
C SER A 202 -29.73 -15.93 -9.22
N GLY A 203 -29.11 -16.49 -8.18
CA GLY A 203 -28.92 -17.94 -8.06
C GLY A 203 -30.25 -18.71 -8.00
N ASN A 204 -31.26 -18.18 -7.31
CA ASN A 204 -32.60 -18.75 -7.25
C ASN A 204 -33.33 -18.67 -8.60
N GLU A 205 -33.15 -17.59 -9.36
CA GLU A 205 -33.70 -17.46 -10.71
C GLU A 205 -33.08 -18.48 -11.68
N TYR A 206 -31.77 -18.73 -11.59
CA TYR A 206 -31.11 -19.77 -12.39
C TYR A 206 -31.57 -21.18 -12.01
N LEU A 207 -31.79 -21.45 -10.72
CA LEU A 207 -32.35 -22.74 -10.26
C LEU A 207 -33.79 -22.95 -10.73
N GLN A 208 -34.62 -21.91 -10.71
CA GLN A 208 -35.97 -22.00 -11.28
C GLN A 208 -35.93 -22.27 -12.78
N LYS A 209 -35.08 -21.57 -13.54
CA LYS A 209 -34.93 -21.81 -14.99
C LYS A 209 -34.37 -23.19 -15.32
N ALA A 210 -33.48 -23.75 -14.49
CA ALA A 210 -32.95 -25.10 -14.66
C ALA A 210 -33.95 -26.21 -14.28
N SER A 211 -34.99 -25.89 -13.49
CA SER A 211 -36.04 -26.84 -13.08
C SER A 211 -37.19 -26.98 -14.09
N PHE A 212 -37.13 -26.26 -15.22
CA PHE A 212 -38.08 -26.33 -16.33
C PHE A 212 -37.43 -26.78 -17.66
N GLY A 213 -36.28 -27.46 -17.59
CA GLY A 213 -35.61 -28.09 -18.74
C GLY A 213 -35.84 -29.59 -18.80
#